data_AF-A0A254T8M6-F1
#
_entry.id   AF-A0A254T8M6-F1
#
_cell.length_a   1.000
_cell.length_b   1.000
_cell.length_c   1.000
_cell.angle_alpha   90.00
_cell.angle_beta   90.00
_cell.angle_gamma   90.00
#
_symmetry.space_group_name_H-M   'P 1'
#
loop_
_entity.id
_entity.type
_entity.pdbx_description
1 polymer ?
#
loop_
_entity_poly.entity_id
_entity_poly.type
_entity_poly.pdbx_seq_one_letter_code
_entity_poly.pdbx_strand_id
1 'polypeptide(L)'
;MNALFHGQQAWINLRLLQDGARRGVAVVVADKGPGIPDLDAAMRDGYSTRNSLGIGMGAARRLMDDFAVTTEIGKGTTVTMAKWKD
;
A
#
# COMPACT_ATOMS: atom_id res chain seq x y z
N MET A 1 13.52 7.27 -6.74
CA MET A 1 14.27 6.14 -6.14
C MET A 1 13.27 5.03 -5.92
N ASN A 2 13.42 3.89 -6.59
CA ASN A 2 12.52 2.74 -6.42
C ASN A 2 13.15 1.83 -5.37
N ALA A 3 12.49 1.65 -4.23
CA ALA A 3 12.94 0.73 -3.20
C ALA A 3 12.52 -0.70 -3.59
N LEU A 4 13.52 -1.57 -3.81
CA LEU A 4 13.34 -3.00 -4.05
C LEU A 4 13.47 -3.74 -2.72
N PHE A 5 12.41 -4.42 -2.27
CA PHE A 5 12.46 -5.34 -1.14
C PHE A 5 12.36 -6.80 -1.64
N HIS A 6 13.11 -7.69 -0.97
CA HIS A 6 13.35 -9.08 -1.36
C HIS A 6 12.13 -9.98 -1.22
N GLY A 7 11.92 -10.85 -2.24
CA GLY A 7 11.08 -12.04 -2.18
C GLY A 7 9.86 -11.99 -3.11
N GLN A 8 10.03 -12.50 -4.34
CA GLN A 8 8.99 -12.66 -5.37
C GLN A 8 8.31 -11.35 -5.83
N GLN A 9 9.01 -10.61 -6.71
CA GLN A 9 8.52 -9.47 -7.51
C GLN A 9 7.56 -8.51 -6.81
N ALA A 10 8.05 -7.80 -5.78
CA ALA A 10 7.40 -6.59 -5.29
C ALA A 10 8.13 -5.33 -5.78
N TRP A 11 7.40 -4.27 -6.06
CA TRP A 11 7.95 -2.98 -6.46
C TRP A 11 7.22 -1.83 -5.77
N ILE A 12 7.96 -0.73 -5.59
CA ILE A 12 7.45 0.50 -5.00
C ILE A 12 7.74 1.65 -5.97
N ASN A 13 6.68 2.37 -6.36
CA ASN A 13 6.77 3.61 -7.11
C ASN A 13 6.43 4.79 -6.18
N LEU A 14 7.31 5.79 -6.13
CA LEU A 14 7.07 7.04 -5.42
C LEU A 14 7.00 8.18 -6.43
N ARG A 15 6.00 9.05 -6.29
CA ARG A 15 5.80 10.20 -7.16
C ARG A 15 5.45 11.44 -6.34
N LEU A 16 6.03 12.58 -6.70
CA LEU A 16 5.58 13.88 -6.20
C LEU A 16 4.26 14.26 -6.89
N LEU A 17 3.28 14.63 -6.09
CA LEU A 17 2.00 15.16 -6.53
C LEU A 17 2.04 16.68 -6.51
N GLN A 18 1.34 17.29 -7.47
CA GLN A 18 1.12 18.72 -7.53
C GLN A 18 -0.29 18.97 -8.05
N ASP A 19 -1.09 19.68 -7.25
CA ASP A 19 -2.45 20.11 -7.57
C ASP A 19 -2.57 21.60 -7.23
N GLY A 20 -2.40 22.45 -8.26
CA GLY A 20 -2.23 23.89 -8.06
C GLY A 20 -1.06 24.20 -7.12
N ALA A 21 -1.36 24.84 -5.98
CA ALA A 21 -0.40 25.15 -4.93
C ALA A 21 -0.15 23.98 -3.95
N ARG A 22 -1.02 22.97 -3.94
CA ARG A 22 -0.90 21.81 -3.06
C ARG A 22 0.18 20.88 -3.60
N ARG A 23 1.00 20.37 -2.70
CA ARG A 23 2.04 19.37 -2.99
C ARG A 23 1.78 18.13 -2.18
N GLY A 24 2.15 16.97 -2.71
CA GLY A 24 1.99 15.72 -1.99
C GLY A 24 2.96 14.65 -2.46
N VAL A 25 2.85 13.47 -1.87
CA VAL A 25 3.57 12.27 -2.24
C VAL A 25 2.56 11.16 -2.47
N ALA A 26 2.62 10.54 -3.65
CA ALA A 26 1.95 9.28 -3.93
C ALA A 26 2.93 8.13 -3.81
N VAL A 27 2.46 7.02 -3.24
CA VAL A 27 3.17 5.75 -3.15
C VAL A 27 2.28 4.67 -3.72
N VAL A 28 2.84 3.86 -4.63
CA VAL A 28 2.22 2.63 -5.13
C VAL A 28 3.13 1.47 -4.78
N VAL A 29 2.64 0.53 -3.98
CA VAL A 29 3.31 -0.72 -3.64
C VAL A 29 2.56 -1.84 -4.35
N ALA A 30 3.24 -2.68 -5.11
CA ALA A 30 2.60 -3.83 -5.74
C ALA A 30 3.49 -5.07 -5.67
N ASP A 31 2.86 -6.23 -5.61
CA ASP A 31 3.50 -7.54 -5.60
C ASP A 31 2.80 -8.51 -6.56
N LYS A 32 3.49 -9.60 -6.91
CA LYS A 32 2.89 -10.76 -7.61
C LYS A 32 2.73 -11.97 -6.68
N GLY A 33 2.28 -11.71 -5.47
CA GLY A 33 2.00 -12.73 -4.46
C GLY A 33 0.65 -13.44 -4.69
N PRO A 34 0.17 -14.20 -3.69
CA PRO A 34 -1.06 -14.98 -3.79
C PRO A 34 -2.36 -14.15 -3.77
N GLY A 35 -2.28 -12.84 -3.57
CA GLY A 35 -3.45 -11.99 -3.31
C GLY A 35 -3.99 -12.14 -1.88
N ILE A 36 -5.01 -11.35 -1.55
CA ILE A 36 -5.68 -11.29 -0.25
C ILE A 36 -7.13 -11.80 -0.43
N PRO A 37 -7.50 -12.96 0.17
CA PRO A 37 -8.85 -13.52 0.01
C PRO A 37 -9.97 -12.72 0.66
N ASP A 38 -9.72 -12.14 1.84
CA ASP A 38 -10.67 -11.31 2.57
C ASP A 38 -10.01 -9.96 2.87
N LEU A 39 -10.24 -9.00 1.97
CA LEU A 39 -9.67 -7.66 2.07
C LEU A 39 -10.21 -6.91 3.30
N ASP A 40 -11.49 -7.07 3.62
CA ASP A 40 -12.11 -6.39 4.75
C ASP A 40 -11.50 -6.87 6.08
N ALA A 41 -11.22 -8.17 6.21
CA ALA A 41 -10.48 -8.71 7.34
C ALA A 41 -9.03 -8.19 7.36
N ALA A 42 -8.35 -8.13 6.22
CA ALA A 42 -6.97 -7.65 6.12
C ALA A 42 -6.79 -6.15 6.44
N MET A 43 -7.85 -5.37 6.30
CA MET A 43 -7.86 -3.95 6.64
C MET A 43 -8.13 -3.68 8.13
N ARG A 44 -8.51 -4.69 8.92
CA ARG A 44 -8.69 -4.56 10.37
C ARG A 44 -7.32 -4.63 11.08
N ASP A 45 -7.17 -3.81 12.12
CA ASP A 45 -5.96 -3.82 12.94
C ASP A 45 -5.72 -5.21 13.54
N GLY A 46 -4.47 -5.69 13.49
CA GLY A 46 -4.07 -6.99 14.04
C GLY A 46 -4.11 -8.17 13.06
N TYR A 47 -4.49 -7.96 11.79
CA TYR A 47 -4.39 -9.00 10.76
C TYR A 47 -2.98 -9.05 10.15
N SER A 48 -2.34 -10.22 10.19
CA SER A 48 -1.00 -10.44 9.61
C SER A 48 -0.91 -11.85 9.03
N THR A 49 -0.48 -11.95 7.77
CA THR A 49 -0.25 -13.23 7.07
C THR A 49 1.20 -13.69 7.08
N ARG A 50 2.13 -12.82 7.48
CA ARG A 50 3.57 -13.10 7.64
C ARG A 50 4.15 -12.20 8.73
N ASN A 51 4.49 -12.78 9.88
CA ASN A 51 5.47 -12.37 10.91
C ASN A 51 5.84 -10.86 11.02
N SER A 52 4.90 -9.98 10.75
CA SER A 52 4.96 -8.54 10.85
C SER A 52 3.79 -8.14 11.73
N LEU A 53 3.89 -7.01 12.43
CA LEU A 53 2.97 -6.65 13.52
C LEU A 53 1.49 -6.53 13.09
N GLY A 54 1.14 -6.62 11.80
CA GLY A 54 -0.24 -6.47 11.33
C GLY A 54 -0.78 -5.04 11.50
N ILE A 55 0.13 -4.09 11.69
CA ILE A 55 -0.16 -2.66 11.93
C ILE A 55 -0.04 -1.84 10.63
N GLY A 56 0.64 -2.37 9.60
CA GLY A 56 1.05 -1.60 8.42
C GLY A 56 -0.10 -1.00 7.60
N MET A 57 -1.07 -1.82 7.19
CA MET A 57 -2.14 -1.37 6.28
C MET A 57 -3.22 -0.53 6.97
N GLY A 58 -3.65 -0.93 8.17
CA GLY A 58 -4.62 -0.17 8.96
C GLY A 58 -4.07 1.22 9.35
N ALA A 59 -2.82 1.29 9.80
CA ALA A 59 -2.17 2.57 10.12
C ALA A 59 -1.94 3.42 8.87
N ALA A 60 -1.48 2.85 7.75
CA ALA A 60 -1.31 3.58 6.50
C ALA A 60 -2.63 4.20 6.04
N ARG A 61 -3.75 3.46 6.08
CA ARG A 61 -5.07 4.00 5.75
C ARG A 61 -5.48 5.19 6.62
N ARG A 62 -5.11 5.20 7.91
CA ARG A 62 -5.45 6.31 8.83
C ARG A 62 -4.60 7.57 8.63
N LEU A 63 -3.36 7.40 8.18
CA LEU A 63 -2.40 8.51 8.05
C LEU A 63 -2.49 9.24 6.70
N MET A 64 -2.80 8.49 5.65
CA MET A 64 -2.84 8.98 4.28
C MET A 64 -4.19 9.67 3.99
N ASP A 65 -4.18 10.66 3.10
CA ASP A 65 -5.40 11.36 2.70
C ASP A 65 -6.18 10.54 1.67
N ASP A 66 -5.45 9.85 0.78
CA ASP A 66 -5.99 8.88 -0.17
C ASP A 66 -5.39 7.50 0.08
N PHE A 67 -6.21 6.45 0.06
CA PHE A 67 -5.76 5.07 0.24
C PHE A 67 -6.69 4.09 -0.49
N ALA A 68 -6.10 3.20 -1.29
CA ALA A 68 -6.80 2.17 -2.03
C ALA A 68 -5.99 0.87 -2.10
N VAL A 69 -6.68 -0.26 -2.08
CA VAL A 69 -6.09 -1.59 -2.25
C VAL A 69 -6.85 -2.33 -3.33
N THR A 70 -6.12 -2.90 -4.28
CA THR A 70 -6.64 -3.85 -5.26
C THR A 70 -5.86 -5.14 -5.09
N THR A 71 -6.56 -6.27 -5.05
CA THR A 71 -5.94 -7.56 -4.83
C THR A 71 -6.72 -8.62 -5.58
N GLU A 72 -6.02 -9.60 -6.14
CA GLU A 72 -6.64 -10.73 -6.82
C GLU A 72 -5.90 -12.02 -6.48
N ILE A 73 -6.66 -13.06 -6.15
CA ILE A 73 -6.12 -14.37 -5.81
C ILE A 73 -5.28 -14.91 -6.96
N GLY A 74 -4.03 -15.26 -6.65
CA GLY A 74 -3.04 -15.76 -7.60
C GLY A 74 -2.41 -14.72 -8.52
N LYS A 75 -2.81 -13.44 -8.45
CA LYS A 75 -2.19 -12.35 -9.24
C LYS A 75 -1.39 -11.35 -8.40
N GLY A 76 -1.74 -11.19 -7.13
CA GLY A 76 -1.02 -10.33 -6.19
C GLY A 76 -1.85 -9.17 -5.65
N THR A 77 -1.17 -8.20 -5.05
CA THR A 77 -1.80 -7.04 -4.40
C THR A 77 -1.14 -5.75 -4.86
N THR A 78 -1.93 -4.68 -5.00
CA THR A 78 -1.49 -3.32 -5.25
C THR A 78 -2.13 -2.39 -4.23
N VAL A 79 -1.31 -1.63 -3.51
CA VAL A 79 -1.72 -0.58 -2.58
C VAL A 79 -1.30 0.75 -3.16
N THR A 80 -2.26 1.67 -3.32
CA THR A 80 -2.03 3.04 -3.76
C THR A 80 -2.42 3.99 -2.65
N MET A 81 -1.56 4.96 -2.34
CA MET A 81 -1.81 5.92 -1.27
C MET A 81 -1.21 7.28 -1.60
N ALA A 82 -1.83 8.36 -1.11
CA ALA A 82 -1.31 9.72 -1.22
C ALA A 82 -1.40 10.49 0.09
N LYS A 83 -0.39 11.32 0.35
CA LYS A 83 -0.37 12.30 1.43
C LYS A 83 -0.07 13.68 0.85
N TRP A 84 -0.90 14.65 1.16
CA TRP A 84 -0.72 16.05 0.84
C TRP A 84 0.00 16.74 1.99
N LYS A 85 0.80 17.73 1.62
CA LYS A 85 1.39 18.67 2.57
C LYS A 85 0.29 19.66 2.93
N ASP A 86 -0.02 19.74 4.22
CA ASP A 86 -0.87 20.79 4.79
C ASP A 86 -0.26 22.19 4.56
#